data_AF-A0A6G4W768-F1
#
_entry.id   AF-A0A6G4W768-F1
#
_cell.length_a   1.000
_cell.length_b   1.000
_cell.length_c   1.000
_cell.angle_alpha   90.00
_cell.angle_beta   90.00
_cell.angle_gamma   90.00
#
_symmetry.space_group_name_H-M   'P 1'
#
loop_
_entity.id
_entity.type
_entity.pdbx_description
1 polymer ?
#
loop_
_entity_poly.entity_id
_entity_poly.type
_entity_poly.pdbx_seq_one_letter_code
_entity_poly.pdbx_strand_id
1 'polypeptide(L)'
;MAARLAGIDRVYKAGGAIAVAAAAFGTQSVPRCCKFEGPGSPWVAAAKQLLQGRIASRVSAGPSESIILADDTANPRLAALDLLIEAEHGSDSSAFLVTWSRDVAEAARALVPECWRKMSMRRIEYSRDVLSGSRGGIVITRDRQEAYDFINDYAPEHLQILSKSPFEHLSHIRNAAEILLGEHAPGSMANYLMGPNAVLPTSGAARYSGGLSVHDFLKASSVGHVTAKGYGEMARHTYRFASYEGFDAHANAVSAMRMF
;
A
#
# COMPACT_ATOMS: atom_id res chain seq x y z
N MET A 1 -16.31 -17.15 11.41
CA MET A 1 -15.22 -17.45 12.36
C MET A 1 -14.22 -16.30 12.46
N ALA A 2 -13.61 -15.86 11.35
CA ALA A 2 -12.66 -14.74 11.33
C ALA A 2 -13.20 -13.43 11.95
N ALA A 3 -14.39 -12.97 11.55
CA ALA A 3 -15.01 -11.76 12.11
C ALA A 3 -15.13 -11.79 13.65
N ARG A 4 -15.51 -12.94 14.22
CA ARG A 4 -15.62 -13.12 15.67
C ARG A 4 -14.25 -13.04 16.36
N LEU A 5 -13.22 -13.67 15.77
CA LEU A 5 -11.85 -13.63 16.30
C LEU A 5 -11.24 -12.23 16.23
N ALA A 6 -11.58 -11.46 15.18
CA ALA A 6 -11.13 -10.08 14.99
C ALA A 6 -11.92 -9.05 15.83
N GLY A 7 -12.87 -9.48 16.66
CA GLY A 7 -13.65 -8.58 17.51
C GLY A 7 -14.67 -7.72 16.75
N ILE A 8 -15.17 -8.19 15.60
CA ILE A 8 -16.19 -7.46 14.84
C ILE A 8 -17.53 -7.48 15.60
N ASP A 9 -18.07 -6.30 15.89
CA ASP A 9 -19.34 -6.14 16.62
C ASP A 9 -20.57 -6.53 15.81
N ARG A 10 -20.60 -6.20 14.52
CA ARG A 10 -21.79 -6.35 13.66
C ARG A 10 -21.42 -6.80 12.25
N VAL A 11 -22.22 -7.71 11.70
CA VAL A 11 -22.07 -8.22 10.34
C VAL A 11 -23.37 -7.98 9.58
N TYR A 12 -23.25 -7.34 8.41
CA TYR A 12 -24.38 -7.01 7.54
C TYR A 12 -24.27 -7.76 6.22
N LYS A 13 -25.38 -8.33 5.74
CA LYS A 13 -25.45 -8.96 4.42
C LYS A 13 -25.69 -7.89 3.35
N ALA A 14 -24.65 -7.13 3.02
CA ALA A 14 -24.65 -6.12 1.96
C ALA A 14 -23.32 -6.19 1.19
N GLY A 15 -23.33 -5.89 -0.10
CA GLY A 15 -22.13 -5.91 -0.94
C GLY A 15 -22.15 -4.85 -2.04
N GLY A 16 -21.03 -4.72 -2.73
CA GLY A 16 -20.88 -3.77 -3.84
C GLY A 16 -20.99 -2.30 -3.41
N ALA A 17 -21.31 -1.43 -4.37
CA ALA A 17 -21.49 0.00 -4.15
C ALA A 17 -22.54 0.32 -3.07
N ILE A 18 -23.58 -0.52 -2.94
CA ILE A 18 -24.67 -0.34 -1.98
C ILE A 18 -24.16 -0.45 -0.54
N ALA A 19 -23.20 -1.34 -0.26
CA ALA A 19 -22.60 -1.45 1.07
C ALA A 19 -21.82 -0.19 1.46
N VAL A 20 -21.07 0.39 0.51
CA VAL A 20 -20.33 1.64 0.72
C VAL A 20 -21.30 2.78 0.99
N ALA A 21 -22.38 2.89 0.20
CA ALA A 21 -23.42 3.90 0.41
C ALA A 21 -24.12 3.72 1.76
N ALA A 22 -24.50 2.49 2.13
CA ALA A 22 -25.12 2.22 3.42
C ALA A 22 -24.23 2.65 4.59
N ALA A 23 -22.91 2.40 4.52
CA ALA A 23 -21.96 2.89 5.51
C ALA A 23 -21.82 4.43 5.51
N ALA A 24 -21.81 5.07 4.34
CA ALA A 24 -21.61 6.51 4.23
C ALA A 24 -22.83 7.35 4.66
N PHE A 25 -24.04 6.87 4.36
CA PHE A 25 -25.31 7.56 4.63
C PHE A 25 -26.01 7.06 5.89
N GLY A 26 -25.79 5.81 6.27
CA GLY A 26 -26.63 5.10 7.23
C GLY A 26 -27.95 4.64 6.59
N THR A 27 -28.53 3.59 7.16
CA THR A 27 -29.86 3.06 6.84
C THR A 27 -30.60 2.72 8.14
N GLN A 28 -31.82 2.18 8.04
CA GLN A 28 -32.55 1.66 9.20
C GLN A 28 -31.79 0.54 9.94
N SER A 29 -30.95 -0.23 9.23
CA SER A 29 -30.22 -1.38 9.78
C SER A 29 -28.71 -1.13 9.92
N VAL A 30 -28.11 -0.38 9.00
CA VAL A 30 -26.67 -0.11 8.94
C VAL A 30 -26.42 1.28 9.51
N PRO A 31 -25.69 1.43 10.63
CA PRO A 31 -25.37 2.75 11.16
C PRO A 31 -24.45 3.49 10.18
N ARG A 32 -24.50 4.82 10.23
CA ARG A 32 -23.53 5.64 9.51
C ARG A 32 -22.14 5.47 10.12
N CYS A 33 -21.15 5.21 9.29
CA CYS A 33 -19.75 5.03 9.65
C CYS A 33 -18.91 6.25 9.25
N CYS A 34 -17.79 6.45 9.94
CA CYS A 34 -16.83 7.52 9.61
C CYS A 34 -15.80 7.09 8.55
N LYS A 35 -15.54 5.79 8.44
CA LYS A 35 -14.53 5.21 7.56
C LYS A 35 -15.01 3.87 6.98
N PHE A 36 -14.64 3.57 5.73
CA PHE A 36 -14.91 2.31 5.04
C PHE A 36 -13.60 1.76 4.44
N GLU A 37 -13.19 0.58 4.90
CA GLU A 37 -11.96 -0.07 4.46
C GLU A 37 -12.21 -1.43 3.82
N GLY A 38 -11.26 -1.86 3.01
CA GLY A 38 -11.28 -3.12 2.28
C GLY A 38 -11.25 -2.90 0.75
N PRO A 39 -10.57 -3.78 0.01
CA PRO A 39 -10.67 -3.83 -1.43
C PRO A 39 -12.05 -4.35 -1.86
N GLY A 40 -12.36 -4.21 -3.15
CA GLY A 40 -13.61 -4.72 -3.69
C GLY A 40 -13.66 -4.60 -5.20
N SER A 41 -14.82 -4.95 -5.76
CA SER A 41 -15.04 -4.84 -7.21
C SER A 41 -14.91 -3.39 -7.71
N PRO A 42 -14.80 -3.17 -9.03
CA PRO A 42 -14.78 -1.82 -9.60
C PRO A 42 -15.94 -0.93 -9.12
N TRP A 43 -17.09 -1.51 -8.78
CA TRP A 43 -18.24 -0.80 -8.21
C TRP A 43 -18.01 -0.33 -6.77
N VAL A 44 -17.34 -1.14 -5.94
CA VAL A 44 -16.90 -0.71 -4.59
C VAL A 44 -15.89 0.41 -4.74
N ALA A 45 -14.94 0.27 -5.65
CA ALA A 45 -13.92 1.27 -5.90
C ALA A 45 -14.51 2.62 -6.35
N ALA A 46 -15.41 2.59 -7.33
CA ALA A 46 -16.11 3.78 -7.82
C ALA A 46 -16.98 4.42 -6.73
N ALA A 47 -17.69 3.63 -5.92
CA ALA A 47 -18.49 4.16 -4.82
C ALA A 47 -17.64 4.85 -3.74
N LYS A 48 -16.50 4.25 -3.36
CA LYS A 48 -15.54 4.87 -2.43
C LYS A 48 -15.03 6.20 -2.98
N GLN A 49 -14.71 6.25 -4.27
CA GLN A 49 -14.24 7.47 -4.94
C GLN A 49 -15.32 8.57 -4.97
N LEU A 50 -16.55 8.23 -5.37
CA LEU A 50 -17.67 9.17 -5.43
C LEU A 50 -18.07 9.72 -4.06
N LEU A 51 -17.84 8.95 -2.99
CA LEU A 51 -18.20 9.31 -1.62
C LEU A 51 -17.02 9.86 -0.81
N GLN A 52 -15.89 10.18 -1.47
CA GLN A 52 -14.80 10.90 -0.83
C GLN A 52 -15.31 12.22 -0.22
N GLY A 53 -14.82 12.53 0.98
CA GLY A 53 -15.29 13.67 1.78
C GLY A 53 -16.56 13.42 2.61
N ARG A 54 -17.38 12.42 2.25
CA ARG A 54 -18.54 12.00 3.06
C ARG A 54 -18.22 10.84 3.98
N ILE A 55 -17.41 9.89 3.51
CA ILE A 55 -16.84 8.81 4.31
C ILE A 55 -15.35 8.72 4.01
N ALA A 56 -14.52 8.54 5.04
CA ALA A 56 -13.10 8.32 4.83
C ALA A 56 -12.89 6.93 4.22
N SER A 57 -11.97 6.80 3.27
CA SER A 57 -11.49 5.51 2.81
C SER A 57 -10.12 5.66 2.17
N ARG A 58 -9.29 4.63 2.25
CA ARG A 58 -8.08 4.57 1.43
C ARG A 58 -8.43 4.44 -0.06
N VAL A 59 -7.53 4.89 -0.92
CA VAL A 59 -7.61 4.66 -2.37
C VAL A 59 -7.85 3.17 -2.61
N SER A 60 -8.79 2.85 -3.49
CA SER A 60 -9.09 1.46 -3.78
C SER A 60 -7.90 0.80 -4.46
N ALA A 61 -7.56 -0.41 -4.02
CA ALA A 61 -6.51 -1.20 -4.65
C ALA A 61 -6.87 -1.39 -6.14
N GLY A 62 -5.92 -1.02 -7.01
CA GLY A 62 -5.81 -1.55 -8.36
C GLY A 62 -5.30 -3.01 -8.34
N PRO A 63 -4.92 -3.57 -9.50
CA PRO A 63 -4.40 -4.93 -9.57
C PRO A 63 -3.20 -5.13 -8.62
N SER A 64 -3.12 -6.29 -7.98
CA SER A 64 -2.03 -6.63 -7.07
C SER A 64 -0.72 -6.84 -7.81
N GLU A 65 0.39 -6.51 -7.17
CA GLU A 65 1.70 -6.52 -7.81
C GLU A 65 2.85 -6.94 -6.89
N SER A 66 3.79 -7.69 -7.45
CA SER A 66 5.00 -8.08 -6.71
C SER A 66 6.27 -7.95 -7.54
N ILE A 67 7.36 -7.59 -6.85
CA ILE A 67 8.72 -7.71 -7.36
C ILE A 67 9.50 -8.66 -6.46
N ILE A 68 10.19 -9.60 -7.09
CA ILE A 68 11.24 -10.41 -6.48
C ILE A 68 12.58 -9.83 -6.93
N LEU A 69 13.29 -9.14 -6.05
CA LEU A 69 14.68 -8.77 -6.27
C LEU A 69 15.57 -9.95 -5.91
N ALA A 70 16.32 -10.48 -6.87
CA ALA A 70 17.26 -11.57 -6.65
C ALA A 70 18.69 -11.16 -7.02
N ASP A 71 19.62 -11.27 -6.06
CA ASP A 71 21.05 -11.06 -6.33
C ASP A 71 21.73 -12.35 -6.86
N ASP A 72 23.04 -12.29 -7.11
CA ASP A 72 23.82 -13.43 -7.60
C ASP A 72 23.89 -14.61 -6.61
N THR A 73 23.54 -14.40 -5.34
CA THR A 73 23.57 -15.42 -4.29
C THR A 73 22.24 -16.16 -4.14
N ALA A 74 21.17 -15.61 -4.71
CA ALA A 74 19.81 -16.11 -4.59
C ALA A 74 19.66 -17.50 -5.20
N ASN A 75 18.91 -18.36 -4.50
CA ASN A 75 18.51 -19.65 -5.05
C ASN A 75 17.45 -19.47 -6.16
N PRO A 76 17.73 -19.87 -7.42
CA PRO A 76 16.80 -19.68 -8.55
C PRO A 76 15.47 -20.43 -8.37
N ARG A 77 15.45 -21.52 -7.59
CA ARG A 77 14.21 -22.23 -7.26
C ARG A 77 13.29 -21.41 -6.37
N LEU A 78 13.86 -20.67 -5.42
CA LEU A 78 13.07 -19.77 -4.57
C LEU A 78 12.53 -18.61 -5.40
N ALA A 79 13.37 -17.99 -6.24
CA ALA A 79 12.92 -16.94 -7.17
C ALA A 79 11.75 -17.40 -8.07
N ALA A 80 11.81 -18.62 -8.61
CA ALA A 80 10.72 -19.18 -9.40
C ALA A 80 9.45 -19.44 -8.57
N LEU A 81 9.56 -19.94 -7.34
CA LEU A 81 8.41 -20.17 -6.46
C LEU A 81 7.75 -18.85 -6.05
N ASP A 82 8.55 -17.88 -5.65
CA ASP A 82 8.07 -16.60 -5.14
C ASP A 82 7.47 -15.72 -6.24
N LEU A 83 8.01 -15.79 -7.46
CA LEU A 83 7.42 -15.14 -8.64
C LEU A 83 5.98 -15.65 -8.91
N LEU A 84 5.70 -16.91 -8.60
CA LEU A 84 4.40 -17.51 -8.85
C LEU A 84 3.34 -17.12 -7.81
N ILE A 85 3.73 -16.63 -6.62
CA ILE A 85 2.81 -16.25 -5.55
C ILE A 85 1.80 -15.22 -6.05
N GLU A 86 2.26 -14.15 -6.69
CA GLU A 86 1.38 -13.10 -7.20
C GLU A 86 0.85 -13.44 -8.60
N ALA A 87 1.64 -14.11 -9.44
CA ALA A 87 1.19 -14.47 -10.79
C ALA A 87 -0.06 -15.37 -10.78
N GLU A 88 -0.28 -16.15 -9.72
CA GLU A 88 -1.45 -17.03 -9.61
C GLU A 88 -2.72 -16.35 -9.08
N HIS A 89 -2.65 -15.09 -8.63
CA HIS A 89 -3.77 -14.39 -8.00
C HIS A 89 -4.89 -14.09 -9.02
N GLY A 90 -4.55 -13.62 -10.22
CA GLY A 90 -5.47 -13.34 -11.33
C GLY A 90 -4.73 -12.92 -12.60
N SER A 91 -5.39 -12.99 -13.77
CA SER A 91 -4.79 -12.59 -15.06
C SER A 91 -4.48 -11.08 -15.17
N ASP A 92 -4.97 -10.28 -14.23
CA ASP A 92 -4.69 -8.85 -14.09
C ASP A 92 -3.57 -8.52 -13.09
N SER A 93 -3.08 -9.50 -12.32
CA SER A 93 -1.93 -9.31 -11.41
C SER A 93 -0.65 -8.97 -12.17
N SER A 94 0.32 -8.40 -11.43
CA SER A 94 1.65 -8.08 -11.92
C SER A 94 2.73 -8.79 -11.11
N ALA A 95 3.71 -9.41 -11.78
CA ALA A 95 4.74 -10.21 -11.11
C ALA A 95 6.07 -10.19 -11.87
N PHE A 96 7.10 -9.58 -11.30
CA PHE A 96 8.41 -9.47 -11.92
C PHE A 96 9.54 -10.04 -11.06
N LEU A 97 10.41 -10.83 -11.68
CA LEU A 97 11.74 -11.13 -11.12
C LEU A 97 12.71 -10.08 -11.65
N VAL A 98 13.30 -9.28 -10.77
CA VAL A 98 14.31 -8.28 -11.09
C VAL A 98 15.66 -8.80 -10.60
N THR A 99 16.63 -8.91 -11.49
CA THR A 99 17.98 -9.39 -11.16
C THR A 99 19.01 -8.79 -12.09
N TRP A 100 20.26 -8.68 -11.64
CA TRP A 100 21.42 -8.42 -12.52
C TRP A 100 22.16 -9.71 -12.90
N SER A 101 21.72 -10.85 -12.34
CA SER A 101 22.32 -12.15 -12.57
C SER A 101 21.62 -12.88 -13.70
N ARG A 102 22.28 -13.01 -14.86
CA ARG A 102 21.75 -13.79 -15.99
C ARG A 102 21.55 -15.27 -15.62
N ASP A 103 22.42 -15.80 -14.77
CA ASP A 103 22.35 -17.20 -14.35
C ASP A 103 21.12 -17.46 -13.48
N VAL A 104 20.82 -16.58 -12.52
CA VAL A 104 19.59 -16.66 -11.71
C VAL A 104 18.35 -16.51 -12.59
N ALA A 105 18.35 -15.54 -13.52
CA ALA A 105 17.24 -15.31 -14.44
C ALA A 105 16.90 -16.55 -15.27
N GLU A 106 17.87 -17.13 -15.97
CA GLU A 106 17.63 -18.29 -16.85
C GLU A 106 17.29 -19.54 -16.03
N ALA A 107 17.94 -19.76 -14.90
CA ALA A 107 17.65 -20.90 -14.03
C ALA A 107 16.24 -20.82 -13.43
N ALA A 108 15.82 -19.64 -12.94
CA ALA A 108 14.46 -19.45 -12.42
C ALA A 108 13.42 -19.65 -13.52
N ARG A 109 13.64 -19.07 -14.72
CA ARG A 109 12.76 -19.25 -15.89
C ARG A 109 12.56 -20.73 -16.24
N ALA A 110 13.64 -21.50 -16.23
CA ALA A 110 13.60 -22.93 -16.55
C ALA A 110 12.83 -23.77 -15.51
N LEU A 111 12.72 -23.29 -14.27
CA LEU A 111 12.04 -23.99 -13.17
C LEU A 111 10.53 -23.72 -13.11
N VAL A 112 10.04 -22.62 -13.69
CA VAL A 112 8.60 -22.27 -13.68
C VAL A 112 7.69 -23.42 -14.17
N PRO A 113 7.97 -24.09 -15.30
CA PRO A 113 7.15 -25.22 -15.75
C PRO A 113 7.12 -26.39 -14.76
N GLU A 114 8.22 -26.64 -14.02
CA GLU A 114 8.27 -27.67 -12.97
C GLU A 114 7.35 -27.29 -11.81
N CYS A 115 7.38 -26.03 -11.37
CA CYS A 115 6.52 -25.53 -10.31
C CYS A 115 5.03 -25.61 -10.69
N TRP A 116 4.67 -25.24 -11.93
CA TRP A 116 3.29 -25.35 -12.43
C TRP A 116 2.72 -26.77 -12.33
N ARG A 117 3.54 -27.82 -12.47
CA ARG A 117 3.04 -29.22 -12.36
C ARG A 117 2.42 -29.56 -11.01
N LYS A 118 2.67 -28.75 -9.96
CA LYS A 118 2.11 -28.93 -8.62
C LYS A 118 0.99 -27.95 -8.29
N MET A 119 0.51 -27.19 -9.28
CA MET A 119 -0.56 -26.19 -9.13
C MET A 119 -1.85 -26.66 -9.80
N SER A 120 -2.97 -26.06 -9.40
CA SER A 120 -4.25 -26.30 -10.07
C SER A 120 -4.30 -25.64 -11.46
N MET A 121 -5.02 -26.24 -12.41
CA MET A 121 -5.13 -25.73 -13.79
C MET A 121 -5.49 -24.24 -13.87
N ARG A 122 -6.48 -23.80 -13.09
CA ARG A 122 -6.90 -22.39 -13.06
C ARG A 122 -5.78 -21.44 -12.61
N ARG A 123 -4.97 -21.85 -11.62
CA ARG A 123 -3.84 -21.03 -11.14
C ARG A 123 -2.70 -20.99 -12.16
N ILE A 124 -2.49 -22.09 -12.88
CA ILE A 124 -1.55 -22.14 -14.01
C ILE A 124 -1.99 -21.19 -15.13
N GLU A 125 -3.29 -21.15 -15.45
CA GLU A 125 -3.83 -20.24 -16.48
C GLU A 125 -3.56 -18.77 -16.13
N TYR A 126 -3.88 -18.34 -14.91
CA TYR A 126 -3.58 -16.98 -14.44
C TYR A 126 -2.08 -16.68 -14.49
N SER A 127 -1.26 -17.57 -13.95
CA SER A 127 0.18 -17.39 -13.94
C SER A 127 0.76 -17.31 -15.35
N ARG A 128 0.27 -18.12 -16.28
CA ARG A 128 0.69 -18.07 -17.68
C ARG A 128 0.28 -16.75 -18.34
N ASP A 129 -0.94 -16.28 -18.11
CA ASP A 129 -1.41 -15.01 -18.67
C ASP A 129 -0.54 -13.83 -18.20
N VAL A 130 -0.18 -13.80 -16.91
CA VAL A 130 0.70 -12.77 -16.33
C VAL A 130 2.11 -12.86 -16.92
N LEU A 131 2.74 -14.05 -16.88
CA LEU A 131 4.14 -14.24 -17.25
C LEU A 131 4.42 -14.27 -18.76
N SER A 132 3.39 -14.45 -19.59
CA SER A 132 3.51 -14.34 -21.07
C SER A 132 2.96 -13.03 -21.63
N GLY A 133 2.34 -12.21 -20.78
CA GLY A 133 1.82 -10.90 -21.13
C GLY A 133 2.79 -9.75 -20.83
N SER A 134 2.24 -8.54 -20.71
CA SER A 134 2.99 -7.33 -20.37
C SER A 134 3.02 -7.03 -18.87
N ARG A 135 2.46 -7.91 -18.03
CA ARG A 135 2.30 -7.72 -16.58
C ARG A 135 3.27 -8.55 -15.76
N GLY A 136 4.09 -9.38 -16.38
CA GLY A 136 5.06 -10.15 -15.64
C GLY A 136 6.19 -10.67 -16.51
N GLY A 137 7.21 -11.19 -15.83
CA GLY A 137 8.39 -11.72 -16.49
C GLY A 137 9.65 -11.48 -15.69
N ILE A 138 10.78 -11.47 -16.40
CA ILE A 138 12.10 -11.27 -15.81
C ILE A 138 12.73 -10.00 -16.37
N VAL A 139 13.11 -9.10 -15.47
CA VAL A 139 13.84 -7.88 -15.78
C VAL A 139 15.31 -8.11 -15.45
N ILE A 140 16.12 -8.30 -16.48
CA ILE A 140 17.58 -8.38 -16.35
C ILE A 140 18.15 -6.98 -16.43
N THR A 141 18.77 -6.54 -15.34
CA THR A 141 19.42 -5.25 -15.19
C THR A 141 20.93 -5.38 -15.40
N ARG A 142 21.61 -4.27 -15.70
CA ARG A 142 23.06 -4.22 -15.90
C ARG A 142 23.82 -4.45 -14.61
N ASP A 143 23.30 -3.92 -13.50
CA ASP A 143 23.91 -4.00 -12.18
C ASP A 143 22.86 -3.79 -11.07
N ARG A 144 23.31 -3.90 -9.82
CA ARG A 144 22.47 -3.71 -8.64
C ARG A 144 21.80 -2.34 -8.56
N GLN A 145 22.47 -1.28 -9.03
CA GLN A 145 21.94 0.07 -8.90
C GLN A 145 20.76 0.27 -9.86
N GLU A 146 20.87 -0.24 -11.09
CA GLU A 146 19.75 -0.21 -12.04
C GLU A 146 18.55 -1.04 -11.54
N ALA A 147 18.77 -2.16 -10.87
CA ALA A 147 17.70 -2.91 -10.21
C ALA A 147 16.98 -2.07 -9.14
N TYR A 148 17.74 -1.37 -8.29
CA TYR A 148 17.14 -0.50 -7.26
C TYR A 148 16.39 0.67 -7.89
N ASP A 149 16.93 1.27 -8.95
CA ASP A 149 16.29 2.39 -9.64
C ASP A 149 14.98 1.94 -10.30
N PHE A 150 14.98 0.76 -10.93
CA PHE A 150 13.77 0.14 -11.46
C PHE A 150 12.72 -0.11 -10.36
N ILE A 151 13.11 -0.72 -9.24
CA ILE A 151 12.17 -1.00 -8.13
C ILE A 151 11.59 0.29 -7.56
N ASN A 152 12.44 1.30 -7.36
CA ASN A 152 12.00 2.58 -6.81
C ASN A 152 11.09 3.35 -7.76
N ASP A 153 11.29 3.22 -9.07
CA ASP A 153 10.37 3.79 -10.05
C ASP A 153 9.08 2.96 -10.14
N TYR A 154 9.16 1.63 -10.13
CA TYR A 154 7.98 0.77 -10.14
C TYR A 154 7.11 0.97 -8.89
N ALA A 155 7.74 1.11 -7.72
CA ALA A 155 7.10 1.28 -6.41
C ALA A 155 6.09 0.18 -6.08
N PRO A 156 6.55 -1.08 -5.93
CA PRO A 156 5.67 -2.24 -5.83
C PRO A 156 4.85 -2.27 -4.53
N GLU A 157 3.70 -2.95 -4.60
CA GLU A 157 2.92 -3.38 -3.44
C GLU A 157 3.77 -4.32 -2.57
N HIS A 158 4.22 -5.45 -3.12
CA HIS A 158 5.11 -6.38 -2.44
C HIS A 158 6.52 -6.37 -3.03
N LEU A 159 7.56 -6.18 -2.21
CA LEU A 159 8.95 -6.40 -2.58
C LEU A 159 9.54 -7.54 -1.76
N GLN A 160 10.03 -8.58 -2.42
CA GLN A 160 10.80 -9.66 -1.80
C GLN A 160 12.26 -9.52 -2.22
N ILE A 161 13.19 -9.57 -1.27
CA ILE A 161 14.63 -9.48 -1.52
C ILE A 161 15.25 -10.85 -1.22
N LEU A 162 15.48 -11.62 -2.28
CA LEU A 162 16.17 -12.90 -2.22
C LEU A 162 17.68 -12.69 -2.34
N SER A 163 18.35 -12.85 -1.22
CA SER A 163 19.79 -12.71 -1.07
C SER A 163 20.23 -13.43 0.20
N LYS A 164 21.50 -13.86 0.24
CA LYS A 164 22.16 -14.31 1.48
C LYS A 164 22.51 -13.15 2.42
N SER A 165 22.58 -11.92 1.90
CA SER A 165 22.85 -10.69 2.65
C SER A 165 21.73 -9.65 2.41
N PRO A 166 20.45 -9.96 2.70
CA PRO A 166 19.32 -9.17 2.23
C PRO A 166 19.28 -7.73 2.77
N PHE A 167 19.86 -7.50 3.95
CA PHE A 167 19.93 -6.18 4.57
C PHE A 167 20.84 -5.18 3.83
N GLU A 168 21.77 -5.66 3.01
CA GLU A 168 22.63 -4.79 2.19
C GLU A 168 21.83 -4.00 1.16
N HIS A 169 20.70 -4.54 0.70
CA HIS A 169 19.85 -3.92 -0.32
C HIS A 169 18.86 -2.92 0.27
N LEU A 170 18.45 -3.09 1.54
CA LEU A 170 17.33 -2.37 2.15
C LEU A 170 17.48 -0.85 2.09
N SER A 171 18.69 -0.33 2.35
CA SER A 171 18.96 1.13 2.35
C SER A 171 18.79 1.80 0.97
N HIS A 172 18.72 1.01 -0.10
CA HIS A 172 18.53 1.50 -1.47
C HIS A 172 17.05 1.50 -1.89
N ILE A 173 16.16 0.89 -1.11
CA ILE A 173 14.73 0.83 -1.38
C ILE A 173 14.04 2.01 -0.71
N ARG A 174 13.57 2.95 -1.53
CA ARG A 174 12.79 4.12 -1.12
C ARG A 174 11.29 3.87 -1.24
N ASN A 175 10.87 3.17 -2.29
CA ASN A 175 9.46 2.95 -2.62
C ASN A 175 9.15 1.45 -2.71
N ALA A 176 8.48 0.92 -1.69
CA ALA A 176 7.81 -0.39 -1.68
C ALA A 176 6.86 -0.39 -0.48
N ALA A 177 5.68 -0.98 -0.60
CA ALA A 177 4.72 -0.94 0.51
C ALA A 177 5.02 -1.97 1.59
N GLU A 178 5.47 -3.15 1.18
CA GLU A 178 6.00 -4.21 2.02
C GLU A 178 7.36 -4.68 1.49
N ILE A 179 8.33 -4.86 2.39
CA ILE A 179 9.66 -5.37 2.05
C ILE A 179 9.93 -6.61 2.89
N LEU A 180 10.12 -7.75 2.21
CA LEU A 180 10.41 -9.05 2.81
C LEU A 180 11.85 -9.44 2.52
N LEU A 181 12.58 -9.83 3.57
CA LEU A 181 14.04 -9.93 3.52
C LEU A 181 14.52 -11.38 3.68
N GLY A 182 15.24 -11.85 2.68
CA GLY A 182 15.97 -13.13 2.70
C GLY A 182 15.16 -14.32 2.20
N GLU A 183 15.87 -15.42 1.98
CA GLU A 183 15.36 -16.67 1.40
C GLU A 183 14.31 -17.41 2.25
N HIS A 184 14.04 -16.94 3.47
CA HIS A 184 13.09 -17.54 4.40
C HIS A 184 11.83 -16.67 4.64
N ALA A 185 11.65 -15.61 3.86
CA ALA A 185 10.53 -14.68 3.97
C ALA A 185 9.67 -14.66 2.69
N PRO A 186 9.07 -15.79 2.27
CA PRO A 186 8.20 -15.80 1.08
C PRO A 186 6.96 -14.93 1.33
N GLY A 187 6.46 -14.27 0.28
CA GLY A 187 5.29 -13.39 0.34
C GLY A 187 4.07 -14.00 1.03
N SER A 188 3.84 -15.29 0.84
CA SER A 188 2.72 -16.00 1.48
C SER A 188 2.79 -15.98 3.01
N MET A 189 3.98 -16.00 3.61
CA MET A 189 4.11 -15.94 5.06
C MET A 189 3.68 -14.57 5.60
N ALA A 190 4.03 -13.50 4.90
CA ALA A 190 3.60 -12.15 5.22
C ALA A 190 2.08 -12.01 5.14
N ASN A 191 1.49 -12.52 4.06
CA ASN A 191 0.05 -12.45 3.83
C ASN A 191 -0.81 -13.15 4.89
N TYR A 192 -0.27 -14.18 5.56
CA TYR A 192 -1.06 -15.02 6.46
C TYR A 192 -0.64 -14.99 7.93
N LEU A 193 0.65 -14.91 8.25
CA LEU A 193 1.13 -15.25 9.60
C LEU A 193 2.21 -14.33 10.17
N MET A 194 3.02 -13.66 9.35
CA MET A 194 4.20 -12.94 9.83
C MET A 194 3.85 -11.69 10.66
N GLY A 195 2.67 -11.10 10.44
CA GLY A 195 2.16 -9.95 11.20
C GLY A 195 1.95 -8.66 10.41
N PRO A 196 2.75 -8.31 9.37
CA PRO A 196 2.44 -7.19 8.49
C PRO A 196 1.02 -7.27 7.90
N ASN A 197 0.41 -6.12 7.65
CA ASN A 197 -0.94 -6.08 7.12
C ASN A 197 -0.92 -6.20 5.59
N ALA A 198 -1.57 -7.24 5.06
CA ALA A 198 -1.65 -7.51 3.62
C ALA A 198 -2.57 -6.55 2.84
N VAL A 199 -3.17 -5.54 3.48
CA VAL A 199 -3.91 -4.48 2.78
C VAL A 199 -2.94 -3.37 2.39
N LEU A 200 -2.33 -3.54 1.22
CA LEU A 200 -1.27 -2.70 0.72
C LEU A 200 -1.74 -1.79 -0.43
N PRO A 201 -1.07 -0.64 -0.66
CA PRO A 201 -1.27 0.21 -1.82
C PRO A 201 -0.67 -0.45 -3.07
N THR A 202 -1.40 -0.40 -4.17
CA THR A 202 -1.01 -0.93 -5.48
C THR A 202 -0.89 0.16 -6.53
N SER A 203 -0.46 -0.20 -7.75
CA SER A 203 -0.38 0.68 -8.91
C SER A 203 0.53 1.90 -8.66
N GLY A 204 1.69 1.64 -8.04
CA GLY A 204 2.70 2.67 -7.73
C GLY A 204 2.35 3.59 -6.56
N ALA A 205 1.23 3.36 -5.86
CA ALA A 205 0.84 4.16 -4.71
C ALA A 205 1.79 4.01 -3.50
N ALA A 206 2.68 3.02 -3.50
CA ALA A 206 3.76 2.90 -2.52
C ALA A 206 4.71 4.12 -2.51
N ARG A 207 4.69 4.97 -3.54
CA ARG A 207 5.43 6.25 -3.57
C ARG A 207 4.95 7.26 -2.53
N TYR A 208 3.70 7.15 -2.06
CA TYR A 208 3.09 8.14 -1.16
C TYR A 208 2.16 7.53 -0.09
N SER A 209 2.00 6.21 -0.06
CA SER A 209 1.19 5.49 0.93
C SER A 209 1.93 4.24 1.40
N GLY A 210 1.79 3.91 2.70
CA GLY A 210 2.24 2.62 3.25
C GLY A 210 1.13 1.58 3.29
N GLY A 211 1.38 0.41 3.89
CA GLY A 211 0.34 -0.58 4.20
C GLY A 211 -0.69 -0.10 5.24
N LEU A 212 -1.85 -0.76 5.31
CA LEU A 212 -2.87 -0.45 6.32
C LEU A 212 -2.30 -0.65 7.73
N SER A 213 -2.50 0.33 8.60
CA SER A 213 -1.96 0.33 9.96
C SER A 213 -2.98 0.84 10.98
N VAL A 214 -2.63 0.77 12.26
CA VAL A 214 -3.45 1.37 13.33
C VAL A 214 -3.65 2.87 13.13
N HIS A 215 -2.69 3.57 12.52
CA HIS A 215 -2.78 5.01 12.27
C HIS A 215 -3.90 5.37 11.30
N ASP A 216 -4.30 4.45 10.41
CA ASP A 216 -5.44 4.63 9.54
C ASP A 216 -6.76 4.74 10.32
N PHE A 217 -6.84 4.19 11.53
CA PHE A 217 -8.04 4.23 12.36
C PHE A 217 -8.00 5.32 13.42
N LEU A 218 -6.96 6.16 13.41
CA LEU A 218 -6.77 7.26 14.34
C LEU A 218 -6.89 8.61 13.62
N LYS A 219 -7.17 9.66 14.39
CA LYS A 219 -7.06 11.06 13.94
C LYS A 219 -6.27 11.86 14.97
N ALA A 220 -5.42 12.76 14.51
CA ALA A 220 -4.70 13.69 15.37
C ALA A 220 -5.48 14.99 15.55
N SER A 221 -5.30 15.65 16.69
CA SER A 221 -5.81 17.00 16.93
C SER A 221 -4.72 17.83 17.59
N SER A 222 -4.43 19.00 17.02
CA SER A 222 -3.49 19.95 17.61
C SER A 222 -4.17 20.70 18.76
N VAL A 223 -3.49 20.78 19.91
CA VAL A 223 -3.94 21.55 21.06
C VAL A 223 -2.92 22.64 21.34
N GLY A 224 -3.37 23.90 21.29
CA GLY A 224 -2.55 25.08 21.54
C GLY A 224 -3.09 25.89 22.70
N HIS A 225 -2.20 26.32 23.60
CA HIS A 225 -2.50 27.25 24.67
C HIS A 225 -1.45 28.37 24.67
N VAL A 226 -1.91 29.62 24.72
CA VAL A 226 -1.06 30.81 24.76
C VAL A 226 -1.31 31.56 26.07
N THR A 227 -0.23 31.89 26.78
CA THR A 227 -0.31 32.72 27.98
C THR A 227 -0.49 34.20 27.62
N ALA A 228 -0.90 35.04 28.57
CA ALA A 228 -1.00 36.49 28.35
C ALA A 228 0.32 37.10 27.85
N LYS A 229 1.46 36.65 28.41
CA LYS A 229 2.79 37.08 27.96
C LYS A 229 3.06 36.67 26.50
N GLY A 230 2.81 35.41 26.15
CA GLY A 230 3.01 34.91 24.79
C GLY A 230 2.10 35.59 23.76
N TYR A 231 0.87 35.95 24.17
CA TYR A 231 -0.01 36.77 23.34
C TYR A 231 0.62 38.14 23.07
N GLY A 232 1.11 38.82 24.10
CA GLY A 232 1.78 40.12 23.94
C GLY A 232 2.97 40.08 22.97
N GLU A 233 3.73 38.98 22.96
CA GLU A 233 4.85 38.78 22.04
C GLU A 233 4.40 38.57 20.59
N MET A 234 3.34 37.78 20.36
CA MET A 234 2.90 37.38 19.02
C MET A 234 1.91 38.36 18.37
N ALA A 235 1.05 39.01 19.16
CA ALA A 235 -0.10 39.77 18.69
C ALA A 235 0.28 40.82 17.63
N ARG A 236 1.37 41.58 17.87
CA ARG A 236 1.86 42.60 16.93
C ARG A 236 2.27 42.04 15.57
N HIS A 237 2.85 40.83 15.55
CA HIS A 237 3.30 40.18 14.33
C HIS A 237 2.11 39.59 13.58
N THR A 238 1.21 38.92 14.31
CA THR A 238 -0.05 38.42 13.75
C THR A 238 -0.91 39.53 13.15
N TYR A 239 -0.98 40.70 13.81
CA TYR A 239 -1.69 41.87 13.28
C TYR A 239 -1.14 42.28 11.91
N ARG A 240 0.19 42.40 11.79
CA ARG A 240 0.84 42.80 10.53
C ARG A 240 0.56 41.82 9.40
N PHE A 241 0.63 40.51 9.66
CA PHE A 241 0.30 39.50 8.65
C PHE A 241 -1.18 39.59 8.25
N ALA A 242 -2.08 39.63 9.23
CA ALA A 242 -3.51 39.70 8.97
C ALA A 242 -3.90 40.97 8.19
N SER A 243 -3.32 42.13 8.54
CA SER A 243 -3.55 43.38 7.81
C SER A 243 -2.97 43.35 6.40
N TYR A 244 -1.78 42.77 6.21
CA TYR A 244 -1.18 42.61 4.88
C TYR A 244 -2.03 41.72 3.97
N GLU A 245 -2.62 40.65 4.52
CA GLU A 245 -3.53 39.76 3.80
C GLU A 245 -4.95 40.34 3.61
N GLY A 246 -5.27 41.48 4.23
CA GLY A 246 -6.60 42.08 4.18
C GLY A 246 -7.66 41.38 5.04
N PHE A 247 -7.25 40.66 6.08
CA PHE A 247 -8.14 39.96 7.01
C PHE A 247 -8.41 40.78 8.29
N ASP A 248 -9.26 41.80 8.17
CA ASP A 248 -9.55 42.75 9.25
C ASP A 248 -10.01 42.09 10.56
N ALA A 249 -10.88 41.07 10.49
CA ALA A 249 -11.33 40.35 11.68
C ALA A 249 -10.19 39.60 12.41
N HIS A 250 -9.24 39.04 11.66
CA HIS A 250 -8.07 38.38 12.23
C HIS A 250 -7.15 39.41 12.90
N ALA A 251 -6.91 40.54 12.23
CA ALA A 251 -6.12 41.64 12.77
C ALA A 251 -6.76 42.19 14.06
N ASN A 252 -8.07 42.43 14.06
CA ASN A 252 -8.80 42.92 15.23
C ASN A 252 -8.77 41.92 16.40
N ALA A 253 -8.81 40.62 16.13
CA ALA A 253 -8.68 39.59 17.16
C ALA A 253 -7.29 39.54 17.82
N VAL A 254 -6.31 40.30 17.32
CA VAL A 254 -4.98 40.45 17.91
C VAL A 254 -4.58 41.91 18.13
N SER A 255 -5.54 42.84 18.07
CA SER A 255 -5.32 44.27 18.26
C SER A 255 -5.71 44.71 19.68
N ALA A 256 -5.62 46.03 19.93
CA ALA A 256 -6.11 46.65 21.15
C ALA A 256 -7.59 46.33 21.44
N MET A 257 -8.39 45.97 20.43
CA MET A 257 -9.81 45.61 20.62
C MET A 257 -10.04 44.35 21.47
N ARG A 258 -9.05 43.46 21.57
CA ARG A 258 -9.15 42.23 22.37
C ARG A 258 -8.56 42.37 23.77
N MET A 259 -7.77 43.41 24.01
CA MET A 259 -7.21 43.67 25.34
C MET A 259 -8.30 44.34 26.20
N PHE A 260 -8.70 43.67 27.28
CA PHE A 260 -9.53 44.24 28.35
C PHE A 260 -8.64 44.99 29.35
#